data_AF-A0A3A4URW3-F1
#
_entry.id   AF-A0A3A4URW3-F1
#
_cell.length_a   1.000
_cell.length_b   1.000
_cell.length_c   1.000
_cell.angle_alpha   90.00
_cell.angle_beta   90.00
_cell.angle_gamma   90.00
#
_symmetry.space_group_name_H-M   'P 1'
#
loop_
_entity.id
_entity.type
_entity.pdbx_description
1 polymer ?
#
loop_
_entity_poly.entity_id
_entity_poly.type
_entity_poly.pdbx_seq_one_letter_code
_entity_poly.pdbx_strand_id
1 'polypeptide(L)'
;MANRQLVEYILSLDRRYPEEQIKNVLLEVGWSLRDVESAIAAAQQEAPASRTSLAVALAMVLIALAIIPFLPALSNPSGNLITEPHGIIIAEAAPLGTIRVIEEVETPAQLPSLPEPTPVALAPEDLPSPPNPPAANAPLTVPCEQLSGEDRDRCFLASAIQKDDHRLCQRIRDLGTLTNCVTTLAIKKTQPVLCQDLIFEDECLAHYSRATGDENACMRISSHEKRATCALP
;
A
#
# COMPACT_ATOMS: atom_id res chain seq x y z
N MET A 1 29.54 5.01 6.48
CA MET A 1 28.89 3.93 5.72
C MET A 1 27.42 4.00 6.04
N ALA A 2 26.54 4.01 5.04
CA ALA A 2 25.10 4.13 5.26
C ALA A 2 24.55 2.86 5.94
N ASN A 3 23.53 3.01 6.79
CA ASN A 3 22.83 1.89 7.39
C ASN A 3 22.03 1.16 6.29
N ARG A 4 22.38 -0.10 6.02
CA ARG A 4 21.77 -0.89 4.94
C ARG A 4 20.25 -1.08 5.11
N GLN A 5 19.77 -1.27 6.33
CA GLN A 5 18.33 -1.40 6.59
C GLN A 5 17.57 -0.10 6.25
N LEU A 6 18.19 1.04 6.54
CA LEU A 6 17.62 2.35 6.21
C LEU A 6 17.59 2.58 4.69
N VAL A 7 18.62 2.15 3.97
CA VAL A 7 18.68 2.21 2.50
C VAL A 7 17.58 1.37 1.87
N GLU A 8 17.42 0.11 2.30
CA GLU A 8 16.35 -0.78 1.80
C GLU A 8 14.95 -0.22 2.10
N TYR A 9 14.76 0.36 3.29
CA TYR A 9 13.53 1.05 3.65
C TYR A 9 13.25 2.24 2.72
N ILE A 10 14.24 3.11 2.48
CA ILE A 10 14.09 4.26 1.57
C ILE A 10 13.77 3.80 0.14
N LEU A 11 14.44 2.77 -0.37
CA LEU A 11 14.17 2.20 -1.70
C LEU A 11 12.73 1.68 -1.82
N SER A 12 12.16 1.16 -0.73
CA SER A 12 10.75 0.72 -0.71
C SER A 12 9.74 1.89 -0.79
N LEU A 13 10.15 3.10 -0.37
CA LEU A 13 9.32 4.30 -0.33
C LEU A 13 9.45 5.19 -1.57
N ASP A 14 10.62 5.22 -2.21
CA ASP A 14 11.05 6.15 -3.27
C ASP A 14 10.16 6.13 -4.54
N ARG A 15 9.23 5.18 -4.69
CA ARG A 15 8.24 5.18 -5.78
C ARG A 15 6.98 5.99 -5.48
N ARG A 16 6.71 6.32 -4.22
CA ARG A 16 5.42 6.87 -3.78
C ARG A 16 5.51 8.23 -3.08
N TYR A 17 6.68 8.60 -2.58
CA TYR A 17 6.84 9.79 -1.76
C TYR A 17 8.01 10.66 -2.25
N PRO A 18 7.87 12.00 -2.21
CA PRO A 18 8.99 12.91 -2.49
C PRO A 18 10.06 12.78 -1.39
N GLU A 19 11.32 12.97 -1.78
CA GLU A 19 12.50 12.82 -0.91
C GLU A 19 12.38 13.61 0.40
N GLU A 20 11.91 14.86 0.33
CA GLU A 20 11.70 15.72 1.50
C GLU A 20 10.70 15.13 2.52
N GLN A 21 9.65 14.45 2.03
CA GLN A 21 8.68 13.82 2.90
C GLN A 21 9.28 12.59 3.60
N ILE A 22 10.06 11.78 2.87
CA ILE A 22 10.79 10.64 3.44
C ILE A 22 11.76 11.13 4.52
N LYS A 23 12.49 12.22 4.24
CA LYS A 23 13.44 12.83 5.17
C LYS A 23 12.76 13.29 6.47
N ASN A 24 11.66 14.02 6.35
CA ASN A 24 10.92 14.53 7.52
C ASN A 24 10.37 13.40 8.39
N VAL A 25 9.79 12.36 7.79
CA VAL A 25 9.29 11.20 8.52
C VAL A 25 10.42 10.52 9.28
N LEU A 26 11.56 10.25 8.64
CA LEU A 26 12.69 9.57 9.28
C LEU A 26 13.28 10.39 10.45
N LEU A 27 13.36 11.71 10.29
CA LEU A 27 13.79 12.61 11.37
C LEU A 27 12.82 12.59 12.56
N GLU A 28 11.52 12.53 12.30
CA GLU A 28 10.48 12.46 13.33
C GLU A 28 10.55 11.15 14.12
N VAL A 29 10.89 10.02 13.47
CA VAL A 29 11.11 8.73 14.17
C VAL A 29 12.45 8.70 14.94
N GLY A 30 13.24 9.78 14.89
CA GLY A 30 14.47 9.95 15.65
C GLY A 30 15.74 9.48 14.95
N TRP A 31 15.70 9.25 13.63
CA TRP A 31 16.93 9.04 12.88
C TRP A 31 17.76 10.32 12.80
N SER A 32 19.08 10.20 12.83
CA SER A 32 19.94 11.36 12.69
C SER A 32 19.91 11.88 11.25
N LEU A 33 19.93 13.21 11.08
CA LEU A 33 19.97 13.85 9.76
C LEU A 33 21.10 13.30 8.89
N ARG A 34 22.29 13.08 9.49
CA ARG A 34 23.45 12.53 8.80
C ARG A 34 23.19 11.11 8.28
N ASP A 35 22.55 10.25 9.07
CA ASP A 35 22.26 8.88 8.66
C ASP A 35 21.22 8.85 7.54
N VAL A 36 20.17 9.67 7.65
CA VAL A 36 19.13 9.82 6.64
C VAL A 36 19.72 10.30 5.31
N GLU A 37 20.50 11.38 5.31
CA GLU A 37 21.15 11.90 4.09
C GLU A 37 22.12 10.88 3.49
N SER A 38 22.88 10.17 4.32
CA SER A 38 23.79 9.12 3.84
C SER A 38 23.04 7.95 3.19
N ALA A 39 21.88 7.58 3.73
CA ALA A 39 21.08 6.47 3.22
C ALA A 39 20.30 6.85 1.97
N ILE A 40 19.80 8.09 1.86
CA ILE A 40 19.20 8.62 0.64
C ILE A 40 20.24 8.64 -0.49
N ALA A 41 21.45 9.15 -0.23
CA ALA A 41 22.52 9.18 -1.21
C ALA A 41 22.92 7.77 -1.68
N ALA A 42 22.95 6.79 -0.76
CA ALA A 42 23.21 5.39 -1.11
C ALA A 42 22.06 4.77 -1.93
N ALA A 43 20.80 5.02 -1.56
CA ALA A 43 19.63 4.56 -2.29
C ALA A 43 19.60 5.11 -3.73
N GLN A 44 19.99 6.36 -3.94
CA GLN A 44 20.11 6.96 -5.27
C GLN A 44 21.19 6.31 -6.14
N GLN A 45 22.25 5.76 -5.54
CA GLN A 45 23.29 5.01 -6.24
C GLN A 45 22.87 3.58 -6.59
N GLU A 46 22.02 2.97 -5.76
CA GLU A 46 21.49 1.61 -5.97
C GLU A 46 20.26 1.57 -6.88
N ALA A 47 19.57 2.71 -7.08
CA ALA A 47 18.46 2.79 -8.00
C ALA A 47 18.94 2.40 -9.42
N PRO A 48 18.35 1.35 -10.05
CA PRO A 48 18.77 0.91 -11.37
C PRO A 48 18.66 2.10 -12.33
N ALA A 49 19.65 2.22 -13.22
CA ALA A 49 19.84 3.32 -14.18
C ALA A 49 18.66 3.56 -15.16
N SER A 50 17.49 2.96 -14.95
CA SER A 50 16.24 3.27 -15.64
C SER A 50 15.71 4.69 -15.33
N ARG A 51 16.31 5.39 -14.36
CA ARG A 51 16.17 6.85 -14.21
C ARG A 51 17.29 7.57 -14.97
N THR A 52 17.50 7.28 -16.26
CA THR A 52 18.00 8.35 -17.12
C THR A 52 16.93 9.43 -17.07
N SER A 53 17.21 10.49 -16.30
CA SER A 53 16.35 11.66 -16.22
C SER A 53 15.86 11.97 -17.63
N LEU A 54 14.57 12.25 -17.79
CA LEU A 54 13.99 12.62 -19.08
C LEU A 54 14.80 13.73 -19.76
N ALA A 55 15.48 14.58 -18.97
CA ALA A 55 16.47 15.55 -19.44
C ALA A 55 17.73 14.95 -20.06
N VAL A 56 18.30 13.86 -19.50
CA VAL A 56 19.43 13.12 -20.07
C VAL A 56 19.01 12.35 -21.32
N ALA A 57 17.83 11.73 -21.31
CA ALA A 57 17.29 11.08 -22.51
C ALA A 57 17.06 12.11 -23.63
N LEU A 58 16.46 13.26 -23.33
CA LEU A 58 16.31 14.38 -24.26
C LEU A 58 17.66 14.93 -24.73
N ALA A 59 18.64 15.10 -23.83
CA ALA A 59 19.96 15.58 -24.20
C ALA A 59 20.66 14.59 -25.15
N MET A 60 20.55 13.29 -24.93
CA MET A 60 21.08 12.26 -25.82
C MET A 60 20.38 12.26 -27.18
N VAL A 61 19.05 12.47 -27.22
CA VAL A 61 18.29 12.62 -28.48
C VAL A 61 18.72 13.88 -29.23
N LEU A 62 18.90 15.01 -28.54
CA LEU A 62 19.35 16.27 -29.15
C LEU A 62 20.78 16.16 -29.69
N ILE A 63 21.68 15.49 -28.95
CA ILE A 63 23.04 15.20 -29.42
C ILE A 63 23.00 14.28 -30.65
N ALA A 64 22.17 13.24 -30.64
CA ALA A 64 21.99 12.36 -31.79
C ALA A 64 21.47 13.12 -33.02
N LEU A 65 20.47 13.98 -32.86
CA LEU A 65 19.91 14.83 -33.93
C LEU A 65 20.95 15.82 -34.49
N ALA A 66 21.84 16.35 -33.66
CA ALA A 66 22.91 17.25 -34.11
C ALA A 66 24.01 16.55 -34.94
N ILE A 67 24.18 15.25 -34.80
CA ILE A 67 25.18 14.46 -35.54
C ILE A 67 24.65 13.99 -36.92
N ILE A 68 23.32 13.94 -37.11
CA ILE A 68 22.67 13.52 -38.37
C ILE A 68 23.23 14.20 -39.65
N PRO A 69 23.48 15.53 -39.70
CA PRO A 69 23.98 16.15 -40.93
C PRO A 69 25.43 15.79 -41.29
N PHE A 70 26.18 15.16 -40.38
CA PHE A 70 27.57 14.74 -40.63
C PHE A 70 27.71 13.26 -41.00
N LEU A 71 26.61 12.51 -41.06
CA LEU A 71 26.65 11.14 -41.54
C LEU A 71 26.84 11.12 -43.07
N PRO A 72 27.89 10.47 -43.59
CA PRO A 72 28.06 10.30 -45.02
C PRO A 72 26.84 9.57 -45.58
N ALA A 73 26.28 10.09 -46.68
CA ALA A 73 25.08 9.56 -47.31
C ALA A 73 25.23 8.04 -47.53
N LEU A 74 24.50 7.24 -46.74
CA LEU A 74 24.33 5.82 -47.00
C LEU A 74 23.67 5.70 -48.37
N SER A 75 24.43 5.21 -49.34
CA SER A 75 23.94 4.90 -50.68
C SER A 75 22.74 3.96 -50.57
N ASN A 76 21.56 4.47 -50.94
CA ASN A 76 20.30 3.75 -50.94
C ASN A 76 20.41 2.44 -51.72
N PRO A 77 20.01 1.28 -51.15
CA PRO A 77 19.60 0.15 -51.95
C PRO A 77 18.24 0.51 -52.60
N SER A 78 18.25 0.71 -53.91
CA SER A 78 17.06 0.84 -54.73
C SER A 78 16.24 -0.46 -54.68
N GLY A 79 15.36 -0.56 -53.69
CA GLY A 79 14.34 -1.60 -53.57
C GLY A 79 12.97 -0.94 -53.55
N ASN A 80 12.31 -0.96 -54.70
CA ASN A 80 11.00 -0.34 -54.92
C ASN A 80 9.91 -1.16 -54.19
N LEU A 81 9.61 -0.83 -52.94
CA LEU A 81 8.47 -1.37 -52.20
C LEU A 81 7.29 -0.43 -52.37
N ILE A 82 6.41 -0.78 -53.30
CA ILE A 82 5.07 -0.22 -53.47
C ILE A 82 4.33 -0.45 -52.14
N THR A 83 4.14 0.61 -51.37
CA THR A 83 3.29 0.58 -50.18
C THR A 83 2.03 1.36 -50.51
N GLU A 84 0.91 0.65 -50.62
CA GLU A 84 -0.39 1.26 -50.89
C GLU A 84 -0.81 2.17 -49.72
N PRO A 85 -1.26 3.40 -50.00
CA PRO A 85 -1.74 4.30 -48.96
C PRO A 85 -3.10 3.82 -48.46
N HIS A 86 -3.14 3.26 -47.25
CA HIS A 86 -4.40 3.11 -46.53
C HIS A 86 -4.84 4.50 -46.08
N GLY A 87 -5.91 4.99 -46.71
CA GLY A 87 -6.52 6.28 -46.43
C GLY A 87 -6.94 6.38 -44.96
N ILE A 88 -6.37 7.36 -44.26
CA ILE A 88 -6.86 7.79 -42.95
C ILE A 88 -8.13 8.60 -43.23
N ILE A 89 -9.29 7.99 -42.97
CA ILE A 89 -10.56 8.70 -42.94
C ILE A 89 -10.53 9.59 -41.70
N ILE A 90 -10.38 10.89 -41.92
CA ILE A 90 -10.56 11.91 -40.89
C ILE A 90 -12.08 12.00 -40.67
N ALA A 91 -12.56 11.42 -39.57
CA ALA A 91 -13.96 11.51 -39.20
C ALA A 91 -14.31 12.97 -38.89
N GLU A 92 -15.25 13.48 -39.68
CA GLU A 92 -15.83 14.82 -39.59
C GLU A 92 -16.45 15.02 -38.20
N ALA A 93 -16.12 16.16 -37.58
CA ALA A 93 -16.61 16.54 -36.27
C ALA A 93 -18.14 16.72 -36.32
N ALA A 94 -18.86 15.76 -35.77
CA ALA A 94 -20.31 15.86 -35.60
C ALA A 94 -20.67 17.07 -34.71
N PRO A 95 -21.74 17.81 -35.04
CA PRO A 95 -22.18 18.95 -34.25
C PRO A 95 -22.55 18.51 -32.84
N LEU A 96 -22.10 19.29 -31.84
CA LEU A 96 -22.47 19.15 -30.43
C LEU A 96 -24.00 19.10 -30.28
N GLY A 97 -24.50 17.87 -30.17
CA GLY A 97 -25.86 17.59 -29.77
C GLY A 97 -26.09 18.16 -28.37
N THR A 98 -27.19 18.89 -28.22
CA THR A 98 -27.65 19.45 -26.95
C THR A 98 -27.83 18.29 -25.98
N ILE A 99 -27.02 18.26 -24.92
CA ILE A 99 -27.15 17.29 -23.83
C ILE A 99 -28.50 17.57 -23.16
N ARG A 100 -29.51 16.76 -23.48
CA ARG A 100 -30.72 16.67 -22.68
C ARG A 100 -30.42 15.72 -21.55
N VAL A 101 -30.33 16.27 -20.33
CA VAL A 101 -30.38 15.49 -19.10
C VAL A 101 -31.76 14.85 -19.06
N ILE A 102 -31.86 13.59 -19.48
CA ILE A 102 -33.01 12.76 -19.20
C ILE A 102 -32.77 12.29 -17.78
N GLU A 103 -33.49 12.90 -16.84
CA GLU A 103 -33.58 12.42 -15.47
C GLU A 103 -34.35 11.10 -15.54
N GLU A 104 -33.59 10.02 -15.76
CA GLU A 104 -34.11 8.66 -15.75
C GLU A 104 -34.41 8.34 -14.28
N VAL A 105 -35.67 8.59 -13.90
CA VAL A 105 -36.24 8.13 -12.64
C VAL A 105 -36.28 6.61 -12.73
N GLU A 106 -35.17 5.98 -12.37
CA GLU A 106 -35.10 4.55 -12.10
C GLU A 106 -36.09 4.28 -10.96
N THR A 107 -37.29 3.82 -11.34
CA THR A 107 -38.19 3.21 -10.39
C THR A 107 -37.48 1.96 -9.91
N PRO A 108 -37.15 1.86 -8.60
CA PRO A 108 -36.36 0.75 -8.10
C PRO A 108 -37.08 -0.55 -8.46
N ALA A 109 -36.38 -1.40 -9.20
CA ALA A 109 -36.85 -2.74 -9.49
C ALA A 109 -37.25 -3.38 -8.17
N GLN A 110 -38.53 -3.73 -8.03
CA GLN A 110 -39.01 -4.53 -6.92
C GLN A 110 -38.31 -5.89 -7.03
N LEU A 111 -37.19 -6.04 -6.31
CA LEU A 111 -36.54 -7.32 -6.14
C LEU A 111 -37.59 -8.27 -5.54
N PRO A 112 -37.84 -9.43 -6.17
CA PRO A 112 -38.60 -10.48 -5.50
C PRO A 112 -37.92 -10.75 -4.16
N SER A 113 -38.69 -10.66 -3.07
CA SER A 113 -38.19 -10.89 -1.72
C SER A 113 -37.52 -12.26 -1.69
N LEU A 114 -36.19 -12.27 -1.67
CA LEU A 114 -35.43 -13.48 -1.39
C LEU A 114 -35.94 -14.00 -0.04
N PRO A 115 -36.25 -15.30 0.07
CA PRO A 115 -36.64 -15.88 1.33
C PRO A 115 -35.56 -15.54 2.35
N GLU A 116 -35.96 -14.90 3.45
CA GLU A 116 -35.08 -14.65 4.59
C GLU A 116 -34.33 -15.94 4.88
N PRO A 117 -32.99 -15.92 4.93
CA PRO A 117 -32.23 -17.10 5.29
C PRO A 117 -32.71 -17.51 6.67
N THR A 118 -33.44 -18.63 6.73
CA THR A 118 -33.77 -19.32 7.96
C THR A 118 -32.46 -19.39 8.76
N PRO A 119 -32.43 -18.86 9.99
CA PRO A 119 -31.23 -18.91 10.82
C PRO A 119 -30.88 -20.39 10.97
N VAL A 120 -29.89 -20.82 10.21
CA VAL A 120 -29.26 -22.11 10.40
C VAL A 120 -28.59 -21.95 11.75
N ALA A 121 -29.27 -22.47 12.76
CA ALA A 121 -28.70 -22.70 14.07
C ALA A 121 -27.52 -23.65 13.85
N LEU A 122 -26.37 -23.07 13.53
CA LEU A 122 -25.09 -23.72 13.64
C LEU A 122 -25.02 -24.17 15.09
N ALA A 123 -25.18 -25.48 15.27
CA ALA A 123 -24.83 -26.13 16.51
C ALA A 123 -23.44 -25.62 16.88
N PRO A 124 -23.20 -25.20 18.13
CA PRO A 124 -21.88 -24.78 18.57
C PRO A 124 -20.94 -25.96 18.36
N GLU A 125 -20.21 -25.96 17.25
CA GLU A 125 -19.08 -26.86 17.10
C GLU A 125 -18.12 -26.49 18.22
N ASP A 126 -17.78 -27.51 19.02
CA ASP A 126 -16.77 -27.50 20.07
C ASP A 126 -15.42 -27.06 19.47
N LEU A 127 -15.27 -25.76 19.24
CA LEU A 127 -13.98 -25.14 18.99
C LEU A 127 -13.18 -25.38 20.27
N PRO A 128 -12.06 -26.13 20.21
CA PRO A 128 -11.23 -26.37 21.38
C PRO A 128 -10.89 -25.01 21.97
N SER A 129 -11.29 -24.81 23.23
CA SER A 129 -11.01 -23.58 23.94
C SER A 129 -9.51 -23.28 23.78
N PRO A 130 -9.13 -22.06 23.35
CA PRO A 130 -7.73 -21.72 23.18
C PRO A 130 -7.00 -22.09 24.47
N PRO A 131 -5.83 -22.76 24.38
CA PRO A 131 -5.12 -23.28 25.53
C PRO A 131 -5.00 -22.16 26.56
N ASN A 132 -5.55 -22.40 27.75
CA ASN A 132 -5.52 -21.45 28.86
C ASN A 132 -4.10 -20.89 28.97
N PRO A 133 -3.90 -19.57 28.82
CA PRO A 133 -2.58 -19.00 28.91
C PRO A 133 -1.97 -19.43 30.25
N PRO A 134 -0.72 -19.94 30.25
CA PRO A 134 -0.10 -20.49 31.44
C PRO A 134 -0.23 -19.50 32.59
N ALA A 135 -0.77 -20.00 33.71
CA ALA A 135 -1.11 -19.23 34.89
C ALA A 135 0.00 -18.22 35.20
N ALA A 136 -0.39 -16.95 35.09
CA ALA A 136 0.48 -15.80 35.19
C ALA A 136 1.33 -15.87 36.47
N ASN A 137 2.64 -16.06 36.28
CA ASN A 137 3.61 -15.62 37.27
C ASN A 137 3.34 -14.14 37.55
N ALA A 138 3.28 -13.79 38.84
CA ALA A 138 2.90 -12.47 39.33
C ALA A 138 3.49 -11.35 38.46
N PRO A 139 2.68 -10.34 38.05
CA PRO A 139 3.14 -9.31 37.15
C PRO A 139 4.29 -8.55 37.79
N LEU A 140 5.47 -8.72 37.23
CA LEU A 140 6.57 -7.78 37.42
C LEU A 140 6.06 -6.44 36.89
N THR A 141 5.63 -5.56 37.80
CA THR A 141 5.14 -4.21 37.55
C THR A 141 6.27 -3.28 37.13
N VAL A 142 7.04 -3.67 36.13
CA VAL A 142 8.01 -2.79 35.50
C VAL A 142 7.25 -1.95 34.48
N PRO A 143 7.26 -0.60 34.58
CA PRO A 143 6.66 0.26 33.57
C PRO A 143 7.26 -0.05 32.19
N CYS A 144 6.43 -0.15 31.15
CA CYS A 144 6.89 -0.52 29.81
C CYS A 144 7.99 0.43 29.31
N GLU A 145 7.99 1.70 29.73
CA GLU A 145 9.00 2.70 29.36
C GLU A 145 10.42 2.35 29.84
N GLN A 146 10.56 1.50 30.86
CA GLN A 146 11.87 1.10 31.42
C GLN A 146 12.47 -0.10 30.69
N LEU A 147 11.68 -0.81 29.87
CA LEU A 147 12.14 -1.91 29.05
C LEU A 147 12.80 -1.40 27.76
N SER A 148 13.62 -2.22 27.13
CA SER A 148 14.29 -1.90 25.87
C SER A 148 14.03 -2.95 24.80
N GLY A 149 14.20 -2.56 23.54
CA GLY A 149 14.03 -3.47 22.39
C GLY A 149 12.64 -4.10 22.32
N GLU A 150 12.63 -5.40 22.01
CA GLU A 150 11.41 -6.18 21.77
C GLU A 150 10.55 -6.35 23.04
N ASP A 151 11.15 -6.48 24.22
CA ASP A 151 10.43 -6.61 25.49
C ASP A 151 9.56 -5.39 25.77
N ARG A 152 10.07 -4.21 25.39
CA ARG A 152 9.34 -2.94 25.47
C ARG A 152 8.08 -2.95 24.63
N ASP A 153 8.24 -3.38 23.38
CA ASP A 153 7.18 -3.39 22.38
C ASP A 153 6.10 -4.43 22.72
N ARG A 154 6.51 -5.61 23.19
CA ARG A 154 5.61 -6.64 23.73
C ARG A 154 4.83 -6.14 24.96
N CYS A 155 5.47 -5.38 25.85
CA CYS A 155 4.80 -4.79 27.02
C CYS A 155 3.71 -3.79 26.61
N PHE A 156 4.00 -2.91 25.64
CA PHE A 156 3.00 -1.97 25.12
C PHE A 156 1.87 -2.68 24.37
N LEU A 157 2.17 -3.70 23.56
CA LEU A 157 1.16 -4.54 22.90
C LEU A 157 0.20 -5.15 23.92
N ALA A 158 0.73 -5.83 24.94
CA ALA A 158 -0.10 -6.46 25.97
C ALA A 158 -0.94 -5.43 26.73
N SER A 159 -0.34 -4.29 27.09
CA SER A 159 -1.05 -3.20 27.77
C SER A 159 -2.15 -2.58 26.91
N ALA A 160 -1.91 -2.40 25.61
CA ALA A 160 -2.87 -1.86 24.65
C ALA A 160 -4.10 -2.76 24.53
N ILE A 161 -3.88 -4.08 24.38
CA ILE A 161 -4.96 -5.07 24.27
C ILE A 161 -5.73 -5.20 25.59
N GLN A 162 -5.03 -5.20 26.73
CA GLN A 162 -5.65 -5.30 28.05
C GLN A 162 -6.54 -4.08 28.37
N LYS A 163 -6.08 -2.89 27.99
CA LYS A 163 -6.78 -1.63 28.27
C LYS A 163 -7.70 -1.15 27.15
N ASP A 164 -7.71 -1.85 26.02
CA ASP A 164 -8.40 -1.43 24.80
C ASP A 164 -8.02 -0.01 24.35
N ASP A 165 -6.74 0.35 24.48
CA ASP A 165 -6.22 1.69 24.12
C ASP A 165 -5.23 1.62 22.97
N HIS A 166 -5.68 2.04 21.78
CA HIS A 166 -4.86 2.04 20.56
C HIS A 166 -3.71 3.04 20.61
N ARG A 167 -3.79 4.07 21.46
CA ARG A 167 -2.71 5.07 21.62
C ARG A 167 -1.45 4.44 22.19
N LEU A 168 -1.60 3.33 22.92
CA LEU A 168 -0.46 2.56 23.41
C LEU A 168 0.26 1.80 22.28
N CYS A 169 -0.46 1.38 21.23
CA CYS A 169 0.17 0.78 20.05
C CYS A 169 1.17 1.74 19.39
N GLN A 170 0.87 3.04 19.35
CA GLN A 170 1.75 4.06 18.76
C GLN A 170 3.12 4.19 19.45
N ARG A 171 3.30 3.60 20.64
CA ARG A 171 4.59 3.59 21.36
C ARG A 171 5.51 2.43 20.96
N ILE A 172 4.99 1.49 20.18
CA ILE A 172 5.71 0.32 19.66
C ILE A 172 6.62 0.77 18.52
N ARG A 173 7.89 0.37 18.54
CA ARG A 173 8.88 0.74 17.52
C ARG A 173 8.92 -0.25 16.37
N ASP A 174 8.81 -1.54 16.66
CA ASP A 174 8.76 -2.57 15.64
C ASP A 174 7.45 -2.49 14.84
N LEU A 175 7.57 -2.31 13.52
CA LEU A 175 6.41 -2.12 12.63
C LEU A 175 5.53 -3.37 12.56
N GLY A 176 6.10 -4.56 12.68
CA GLY A 176 5.35 -5.82 12.71
C GLY A 176 4.47 -5.91 13.96
N THR A 177 5.06 -5.66 15.13
CA THR A 177 4.37 -5.65 16.42
C THR A 177 3.32 -4.54 16.50
N LEU A 178 3.61 -3.36 15.94
CA LEU A 178 2.65 -2.26 15.81
C LEU A 178 1.43 -2.67 14.99
N THR A 179 1.68 -3.25 13.80
CA THR A 179 0.61 -3.70 12.89
C THR A 179 -0.25 -4.76 13.57
N ASN A 180 0.36 -5.72 14.28
CA ASN A 180 -0.37 -6.73 15.05
C ASN A 180 -1.22 -6.10 16.17
N CYS A 181 -0.66 -5.13 16.91
CA CYS A 181 -1.36 -4.41 17.97
C CYS A 181 -2.64 -3.74 17.46
N VAL A 182 -2.50 -2.94 16.40
CA VAL A 182 -3.61 -2.19 15.81
C VAL A 182 -4.64 -3.13 15.19
N THR A 183 -4.20 -4.16 14.46
CA THR A 183 -5.10 -5.14 13.84
C THR A 183 -5.92 -5.89 14.89
N THR A 184 -5.29 -6.32 15.99
CA THR A 184 -5.98 -7.00 17.09
C THR A 184 -7.06 -6.12 17.72
N LEU A 185 -6.74 -4.85 17.97
CA LEU A 185 -7.72 -3.89 18.50
C LEU A 185 -8.81 -3.55 17.49
N ALA A 186 -8.50 -3.44 16.20
CA ALA A 186 -9.47 -3.23 15.14
C ALA A 186 -10.50 -4.37 15.12
N ILE A 187 -10.04 -5.63 15.14
CA ILE A 187 -10.90 -6.82 15.20
C ILE A 187 -11.73 -6.80 16.49
N LYS A 188 -11.09 -6.64 17.65
CA LYS A 188 -11.76 -6.66 18.96
C LYS A 188 -12.85 -5.58 19.08
N LYS A 189 -12.64 -4.41 18.47
CA LYS A 189 -13.59 -3.29 18.49
C LYS A 189 -14.49 -3.23 17.27
N THR A 190 -14.33 -4.12 16.30
CA THR A 190 -15.03 -4.08 15.00
C THR A 190 -14.91 -2.71 14.31
N GLN A 191 -13.71 -2.13 14.31
CA GLN A 191 -13.43 -0.77 13.80
C GLN A 191 -12.30 -0.79 12.75
N PRO A 192 -12.62 -0.93 11.45
CA PRO A 192 -11.61 -1.00 10.39
C PRO A 192 -10.92 0.35 10.14
N VAL A 193 -11.48 1.46 10.66
CA VAL A 193 -10.86 2.79 10.59
C VAL A 193 -9.49 2.83 11.29
N LEU A 194 -9.27 1.97 12.30
CA LEU A 194 -7.98 1.90 12.99
C LEU A 194 -6.82 1.47 12.08
N CYS A 195 -7.11 0.82 10.94
CA CYS A 195 -6.09 0.42 9.97
C CYS A 195 -5.60 1.54 9.04
N GLN A 196 -6.30 2.68 8.94
CA GLN A 196 -6.04 3.71 7.91
C GLN A 196 -4.66 4.35 8.00
N ASP A 197 -4.13 4.51 9.20
CA ASP A 197 -2.87 5.23 9.42
C ASP A 197 -1.63 4.31 9.38
N LEU A 198 -1.80 3.04 9.00
CA LEU A 198 -0.70 2.08 8.96
C LEU A 198 0.00 2.06 7.60
N ILE A 199 1.33 1.96 7.62
CA ILE A 199 2.14 1.68 6.43
C ILE A 199 1.67 0.39 5.73
N PHE A 200 1.19 -0.58 6.52
CA PHE A 200 0.64 -1.86 6.05
C PHE A 200 -0.90 -1.90 6.15
N GLU A 201 -1.60 -0.82 5.77
CA GLU A 201 -3.08 -0.72 5.81
C GLU A 201 -3.76 -1.94 5.16
N ASP A 202 -3.36 -2.31 3.94
CA ASP A 202 -3.93 -3.45 3.20
C ASP A 202 -3.80 -4.78 3.97
N GLU A 203 -2.73 -4.96 4.75
CA GLU A 203 -2.52 -6.16 5.56
C GLU A 203 -3.43 -6.18 6.78
N CYS A 204 -3.53 -5.06 7.47
CA CYS A 204 -4.45 -4.87 8.59
C CYS A 204 -5.90 -5.12 8.16
N LEU A 205 -6.33 -4.51 7.04
CA LEU A 205 -7.68 -4.69 6.49
C LEU A 205 -7.93 -6.14 6.08
N ALA A 206 -6.98 -6.81 5.43
CA ALA A 206 -7.11 -8.22 5.03
C ALA A 206 -7.21 -9.18 6.22
N HIS A 207 -6.51 -8.90 7.33
CA HIS A 207 -6.65 -9.68 8.55
C HIS A 207 -7.96 -9.38 9.27
N TYR A 208 -8.38 -8.11 9.30
CA TYR A 208 -9.63 -7.67 9.88
C TYR A 208 -10.84 -8.30 9.18
N SER A 209 -10.90 -8.25 7.84
CA SER A 209 -12.01 -8.79 7.06
C SER A 209 -12.12 -10.31 7.22
N ARG A 210 -11.01 -11.05 7.19
CA ARG A 210 -11.00 -12.50 7.42
C ARG A 210 -11.51 -12.88 8.82
N ALA A 211 -11.13 -12.10 9.84
CA ALA A 211 -11.54 -12.38 11.21
C ALA A 211 -13.01 -12.00 11.49
N THR A 212 -13.56 -11.01 10.77
CA THR A 212 -14.90 -10.45 11.06
C THR A 212 -15.97 -10.78 10.01
N GLY A 213 -15.56 -11.24 8.81
CA GLY A 213 -16.44 -11.40 7.66
C GLY A 213 -16.84 -10.08 6.97
N ASP A 214 -16.17 -8.97 7.28
CA ASP A 214 -16.50 -7.66 6.71
C ASP A 214 -15.98 -7.50 5.26
N GLU A 215 -16.86 -7.75 4.29
CA GLU A 215 -16.59 -7.57 2.86
C GLU A 215 -16.25 -6.12 2.48
N ASN A 216 -16.80 -5.12 3.18
CA ASN A 216 -16.51 -3.72 2.88
C ASN A 216 -15.06 -3.38 3.23
N ALA A 217 -14.54 -3.92 4.34
CA ALA A 217 -13.13 -3.78 4.68
C ALA A 217 -12.24 -4.42 3.61
N CYS A 218 -12.67 -5.56 3.05
CA CYS A 218 -11.97 -6.23 1.95
C CYS A 218 -11.91 -5.38 0.67
N MET A 219 -13.02 -4.75 0.29
CA MET A 219 -13.11 -3.91 -0.90
C MET A 219 -12.23 -2.66 -0.84
N ARG A 220 -11.90 -2.19 0.37
CA ARG A 220 -11.00 -1.06 0.61
C ARG A 220 -9.52 -1.38 0.39
N ILE A 221 -9.15 -2.66 0.28
CA ILE A 221 -7.76 -3.06 0.02
C ILE A 221 -7.33 -2.56 -1.37
N SER A 222 -6.22 -1.82 -1.41
CA SER A 222 -5.68 -1.22 -2.63
C SER A 222 -5.01 -2.25 -3.52
N SER A 223 -4.26 -3.19 -2.93
CA SER A 223 -3.64 -4.30 -3.66
C SER A 223 -4.67 -5.29 -4.21
N HIS A 224 -4.72 -5.43 -5.53
CA HIS A 224 -5.60 -6.37 -6.21
C HIS A 224 -5.37 -7.83 -5.76
N GLU A 225 -4.11 -8.22 -5.55
CA GLU A 225 -3.75 -9.58 -5.10
C GLU A 225 -4.27 -9.87 -3.68
N LYS A 226 -4.06 -8.92 -2.76
CA LYS A 226 -4.55 -9.06 -1.37
C LYS A 226 -6.08 -9.03 -1.31
N ARG A 227 -6.73 -8.19 -2.12
CA ARG A 227 -8.18 -8.12 -2.20
C ARG A 227 -8.80 -9.42 -2.73
N ALA A 228 -8.17 -10.06 -3.72
CA ALA A 228 -8.65 -11.33 -4.27
C ALA A 228 -8.60 -12.49 -3.26
N THR A 229 -7.59 -12.51 -2.39
CA THR A 229 -7.43 -13.55 -1.35
C THR A 229 -8.23 -13.26 -0.08
N CYS A 230 -8.62 -12.01 0.12
CA CYS A 230 -9.34 -11.55 1.30
C CYS A 230 -10.81 -12.01 1.36
N ALA A 231 -11.43 -12.38 0.22
CA ALA A 231 -12.81 -12.88 0.14
C ALA A 231 -12.95 -14.40 0.41
N LEU A 232 -11.85 -15.08 0.74
CA LEU A 232 -11.88 -16.51 1.01
C LEU A 232 -12.01 -16.76 2.52
N PRO A 233 -13.10 -17.39 2.99
CA PRO A 233 -13.28 -17.80 4.37
C PRO A 233 -12.32 -18.93 4.79
#